data_AF-A0A7C3WXT5-F1
#
_entry.id   AF-A0A7C3WXT5-F1
#
_cell.length_a   1.000
_cell.length_b   1.000
_cell.length_c   1.000
_cell.angle_alpha   90.00
_cell.angle_beta   90.00
_cell.angle_gamma   90.00
#
_symmetry.space_group_name_H-M   'P 1'
#
loop_
_entity.id
_entity.type
_entity.pdbx_description
1 polymer ?
#
loop_
_entity_poly.entity_id
_entity_poly.type
_entity_poly.pdbx_seq_one_letter_code
_entity_poly.pdbx_strand_id
1 'polypeptide(L)'
;MDDSNGKKDIQKRPVGEDQEKDDVAISLAQALNLATVSICKIIKSEDRIILDQEYNNIINNLKFEMIEANEKIVKLYNQIITTIGKFQLSDEERKQFLNRFKRSAFLRSIEINQIDLTTIMNPIIFFFNLTNLGISAYFNYIDNKLQMEQQLDETLWKLEKDKVENINILWTEWLDSCWNISSAYNFESKGLAVVRENTIKDYIKAEQEQDIQKSIILFRDLERNNNLIQLYSPFWLSYAMKAEKAGDTETCNECLTRFFTTRRDILTTDPIYSKACMLQIKSLYQQDPQLKDDTIRQEIEKSTRIAEKHIEDTDGLGRIFLALIYQKLGKIKEAKHVLEVNIAKNIDIDFSLLALKNLQMRKDLLVDIDKLASVLREVDYGCSQDLSLSVEELT
;
A
#
# COMPACT_ATOMS: atom_id res chain seq x y z
N MET A 1 2.65 -74.21 21.24
CA MET A 1 3.27 -74.00 19.92
C MET A 1 2.39 -72.95 19.24
N ASP A 2 2.50 -71.69 19.68
CA ASP A 2 3.52 -70.69 19.28
C ASP A 2 3.71 -70.61 17.76
N ASP A 3 3.87 -69.46 17.13
CA ASP A 3 3.51 -68.06 17.36
C ASP A 3 4.01 -67.40 16.06
N SER A 4 3.22 -66.60 15.35
CA SER A 4 3.80 -65.68 14.35
C SER A 4 2.86 -64.51 14.07
N ASN A 5 2.90 -63.56 15.00
CA ASN A 5 2.32 -62.23 14.88
C ASN A 5 3.32 -61.30 14.19
N GLY A 6 3.08 -60.99 12.91
CA GLY A 6 3.85 -59.99 12.15
C GLY A 6 3.03 -58.72 11.94
N LYS A 7 2.89 -57.88 12.97
CA LYS A 7 2.42 -56.49 12.82
C LYS A 7 3.63 -55.60 12.54
N LYS A 8 3.72 -55.04 11.33
CA LYS A 8 4.54 -53.86 11.07
C LYS A 8 3.81 -52.64 11.62
N ASP A 9 4.40 -52.03 12.65
CA ASP A 9 3.98 -50.75 13.18
C ASP A 9 4.09 -49.66 12.10
N ILE A 10 2.94 -49.15 11.68
CA ILE A 10 2.84 -47.86 11.01
C ILE A 10 2.86 -46.82 12.12
N GLN A 11 4.04 -46.27 12.43
CA GLN A 11 4.16 -45.05 13.23
C GLN A 11 3.43 -43.92 12.50
N LYS A 12 2.25 -43.55 12.99
CA LYS A 12 1.59 -42.29 12.62
C LYS A 12 2.47 -41.15 13.13
N ARG A 13 3.04 -40.35 12.23
CA ARG A 13 3.72 -39.09 12.56
C ARG A 13 2.71 -38.09 13.14
N PRO A 14 3.08 -37.29 14.14
CA PRO A 14 2.17 -36.33 14.76
C PRO A 14 1.85 -35.19 13.79
N VAL A 15 0.56 -35.05 13.47
CA VAL A 15 0.02 -34.10 12.46
C VAL A 15 0.28 -32.62 12.82
N GLY A 16 0.67 -32.29 14.05
CA GLY A 16 0.88 -30.92 14.52
C GLY A 16 2.24 -30.30 14.18
N GLU A 17 3.33 -31.08 14.12
CA GLU A 17 4.69 -30.54 13.88
C GLU A 17 4.94 -30.21 12.40
N ASP A 18 4.27 -30.93 11.49
CA ASP A 18 4.43 -30.71 10.04
C ASP A 18 3.66 -29.46 9.58
N GLN A 19 2.48 -29.18 10.17
CA GLN A 19 1.70 -27.97 9.86
C GLN A 19 2.40 -26.68 10.31
N GLU A 20 2.98 -26.67 11.51
CA GLU A 20 3.73 -25.51 12.02
C GLU A 20 4.97 -25.20 11.16
N LYS A 21 5.68 -26.24 10.71
CA LYS A 21 6.83 -26.09 9.79
C LYS A 21 6.43 -25.63 8.39
N ASP A 22 5.22 -25.97 7.94
CA ASP A 22 4.68 -25.50 6.66
C ASP A 22 4.28 -24.02 6.74
N ASP A 23 3.66 -23.59 7.83
CA ASP A 23 3.30 -22.18 8.06
C ASP A 23 4.53 -21.27 8.18
N VAL A 24 5.61 -21.75 8.82
CA VAL A 24 6.90 -21.04 8.86
C VAL A 24 7.49 -20.92 7.45
N ALA A 25 7.48 -21.99 6.64
CA ALA A 25 8.01 -21.94 5.29
C ALA A 25 7.23 -20.99 4.37
N ILE A 26 5.90 -20.94 4.50
CA ILE A 26 5.03 -20.01 3.76
C ILE A 26 5.36 -18.57 4.14
N SER A 27 5.43 -18.28 5.44
CA SER A 27 5.70 -16.93 5.95
C SER A 27 7.09 -16.46 5.54
N LEU A 28 8.08 -17.35 5.58
CA LEU A 28 9.43 -17.09 5.10
C LEU A 28 9.46 -16.80 3.59
N ALA A 29 8.82 -17.63 2.77
CA ALA A 29 8.75 -17.41 1.33
C ALA A 29 8.14 -16.04 1.00
N GLN A 30 7.09 -15.63 1.73
CA GLN A 30 6.47 -14.33 1.54
C GLN A 30 7.33 -13.16 2.00
N ALA A 31 8.04 -13.29 3.12
CA ALA A 31 8.97 -12.26 3.58
C ALA A 31 10.12 -12.07 2.58
N LEU A 32 10.68 -13.17 2.07
CA LEU A 32 11.69 -13.13 1.02
C LEU A 32 11.14 -12.49 -0.24
N ASN A 33 9.91 -12.81 -0.65
CA ASN A 33 9.29 -12.23 -1.84
C ASN A 33 9.01 -10.73 -1.71
N LEU A 34 8.52 -10.26 -0.54
CA LEU A 34 8.36 -8.83 -0.26
C LEU A 34 9.70 -8.10 -0.39
N ALA A 35 10.74 -8.54 0.32
CA ALA A 35 12.05 -7.90 0.24
C ALA A 35 12.63 -7.97 -1.18
N THR A 36 12.50 -9.11 -1.86
CA THR A 36 13.02 -9.34 -3.22
C THR A 36 12.36 -8.41 -4.23
N VAL A 37 11.03 -8.31 -4.20
CA VAL A 37 10.27 -7.41 -5.10
C VAL A 37 10.60 -5.95 -4.79
N SER A 38 10.64 -5.55 -3.51
CA SER A 38 10.98 -4.19 -3.11
C SER A 38 12.37 -3.77 -3.59
N ILE A 39 13.40 -4.57 -3.33
CA ILE A 39 14.77 -4.26 -3.77
C ILE A 39 14.83 -4.17 -5.31
N CYS A 40 14.15 -5.07 -6.02
CA CYS A 40 14.09 -5.02 -7.48
C CYS A 40 13.38 -3.75 -7.98
N LYS A 41 12.26 -3.34 -7.35
CA LYS A 41 11.57 -2.08 -7.66
C LYS A 41 12.52 -0.89 -7.53
N ILE A 42 13.27 -0.81 -6.42
CA ILE A 42 14.24 0.26 -6.15
C ILE A 42 15.33 0.33 -7.22
N ILE A 43 15.91 -0.82 -7.57
CA ILE A 43 16.98 -0.90 -8.57
C ILE A 43 16.46 -0.50 -9.96
N LYS A 44 15.29 -0.98 -10.36
CA LYS A 44 14.77 -0.78 -11.72
C LYS A 44 14.14 0.57 -11.96
N SER A 45 13.59 1.20 -10.92
CA SER A 45 12.98 2.52 -11.05
C SER A 45 14.01 3.65 -11.15
N GLU A 46 15.22 3.44 -10.60
CA GLU A 46 16.26 4.47 -10.42
C GLU A 46 15.70 5.75 -9.75
N ASP A 47 14.74 5.54 -8.83
CA ASP A 47 13.88 6.58 -8.31
C ASP A 47 13.94 6.63 -6.77
N ARG A 48 14.36 7.78 -6.25
CA ARG A 48 14.58 8.01 -4.82
C ARG A 48 13.26 8.05 -4.03
N ILE A 49 12.15 8.44 -4.67
CA ILE A 49 10.82 8.42 -4.03
C ILE A 49 10.35 6.97 -3.88
N ILE A 50 10.48 6.16 -4.93
CA ILE A 50 10.17 4.72 -4.85
C ILE A 50 11.07 4.04 -3.81
N LEU A 51 12.36 4.42 -3.74
CA LEU A 51 13.27 3.95 -2.70
C LEU A 51 12.77 4.27 -1.29
N ASP A 52 12.45 5.54 -1.02
CA ASP A 52 11.97 5.96 0.30
C ASP A 52 10.68 5.23 0.70
N GLN A 53 9.77 5.05 -0.26
CA GLN A 53 8.49 4.37 -0.03
C GLN A 53 8.64 2.87 0.22
N GLU A 54 9.36 2.15 -0.63
CA GLU A 54 9.61 0.71 -0.46
C GLU A 54 10.38 0.44 0.83
N TYR A 55 11.32 1.33 1.20
CA TYR A 55 12.01 1.26 2.47
C TYR A 55 11.05 1.41 3.65
N ASN A 56 10.30 2.51 3.71
CA ASN A 56 9.48 2.85 4.87
C ASN A 56 8.26 1.94 5.03
N ASN A 57 7.71 1.42 3.93
CA ASN A 57 6.46 0.65 3.95
C ASN A 57 6.68 -0.87 4.04
N ILE A 58 7.75 -1.39 3.45
CA ILE A 58 8.01 -2.84 3.42
C ILE A 58 9.28 -3.17 4.20
N ILE A 59 10.42 -2.62 3.79
CA ILE A 59 11.72 -3.07 4.29
C ILE A 59 11.82 -2.81 5.81
N ASN A 60 11.57 -1.59 6.26
CA ASN A 60 11.69 -1.25 7.68
C ASN A 60 10.62 -1.93 8.58
N ASN A 61 9.54 -2.46 8.00
CA ASN A 61 8.44 -3.08 8.75
C ASN A 61 8.48 -4.62 8.75
N LEU A 62 9.41 -5.23 8.02
CA LEU A 62 9.45 -6.68 7.85
C LEU A 62 9.93 -7.39 9.12
N LYS A 63 9.11 -8.31 9.64
CA LYS A 63 9.37 -9.07 10.87
C LYS A 63 10.37 -10.20 10.60
N PHE A 64 11.66 -9.89 10.50
CA PHE A 64 12.72 -10.90 10.34
C PHE A 64 12.92 -11.80 11.57
N GLU A 65 12.35 -11.42 12.73
CA GLU A 65 12.36 -12.21 13.96
C GLU A 65 11.65 -13.56 13.79
N MET A 66 10.72 -13.69 12.83
CA MET A 66 10.08 -14.96 12.49
C MET A 66 11.00 -15.93 11.72
N ILE A 67 12.18 -15.46 11.30
CA ILE A 67 13.16 -16.21 10.51
C ILE A 67 14.28 -16.67 11.45
N GLU A 68 13.95 -17.59 12.36
CA GLU A 68 14.85 -18.11 13.40
C GLU A 68 16.11 -18.86 12.88
N ALA A 69 16.40 -18.93 11.59
CA ALA A 69 17.33 -19.95 11.08
C ALA A 69 18.45 -19.50 10.12
N ASN A 70 18.68 -18.21 9.87
CA ASN A 70 19.83 -17.85 9.02
C ASN A 70 20.46 -16.49 9.35
N GLU A 71 21.41 -16.48 10.28
CA GLU A 71 22.23 -15.30 10.63
C GLU A 71 22.79 -14.58 9.39
N LYS A 72 23.14 -15.34 8.33
CA LYS A 72 23.67 -14.79 7.08
C LYS A 72 22.64 -13.91 6.36
N ILE A 73 21.37 -14.31 6.29
CA ILE A 73 20.36 -13.51 5.59
C ILE A 73 19.97 -12.27 6.40
N VAL A 74 19.89 -12.39 7.72
CA VAL A 74 19.62 -11.24 8.60
C VAL A 74 20.74 -10.22 8.48
N LYS A 75 22.00 -10.68 8.48
CA LYS A 75 23.16 -9.81 8.27
C LYS A 75 23.13 -9.11 6.91
N LEU A 76 22.84 -9.85 5.84
CA LEU A 76 22.78 -9.30 4.48
C LEU A 76 21.61 -8.33 4.32
N TYR A 77 20.46 -8.68 4.89
CA TYR A 77 19.30 -7.79 4.93
C TYR A 77 19.62 -6.48 5.65
N ASN A 78 20.28 -6.55 6.80
CA ASN A 78 20.73 -5.36 7.54
C ASN A 78 21.74 -4.52 6.74
N GLN A 79 22.62 -5.15 5.94
CA GLN A 79 23.52 -4.44 5.04
C GLN A 79 22.77 -3.72 3.92
N ILE A 80 21.74 -4.37 3.35
CA ILE A 80 20.86 -3.77 2.35
C ILE A 80 20.09 -2.59 2.94
N ILE A 81 19.46 -2.77 4.11
CA ILE A 81 18.80 -1.69 4.87
C ILE A 81 19.76 -0.53 5.08
N THR A 82 20.98 -0.80 5.57
CA THR A 82 21.96 0.25 5.86
C THR A 82 22.40 0.98 4.60
N THR A 83 22.48 0.28 3.47
CA THR A 83 22.89 0.87 2.19
C THR A 83 21.77 1.69 1.58
N ILE A 84 20.55 1.15 1.52
CA ILE A 84 19.36 1.84 1.02
C ILE A 84 19.03 3.06 1.91
N GLY A 85 19.14 2.90 3.24
CA GLY A 85 18.89 3.94 4.24
C GLY A 85 19.69 5.23 4.01
N LYS A 86 20.90 5.14 3.46
CA LYS A 86 21.75 6.30 3.13
C LYS A 86 21.18 7.19 2.03
N PHE A 87 20.24 6.66 1.24
CA PHE A 87 19.70 7.33 0.07
C PHE A 87 18.24 7.78 0.25
N GLN A 88 17.67 7.57 1.44
CA GLN A 88 16.32 8.00 1.76
C GLN A 88 16.16 9.52 1.67
N LEU A 89 14.91 9.95 1.51
CA LEU A 89 14.56 11.37 1.64
C LEU A 89 14.77 11.80 3.10
N SER A 90 15.34 12.98 3.30
CA SER A 90 15.27 13.63 4.60
C SER A 90 13.81 13.97 4.95
N ASP A 91 13.52 14.20 6.22
CA ASP A 91 12.15 14.54 6.65
C ASP A 91 11.60 15.80 5.96
N GLU A 92 12.47 16.76 5.67
CA GLU A 92 12.09 17.99 4.97
C GLU A 92 11.80 17.73 3.49
N GLU A 93 12.68 17.00 2.78
CA GLU A 93 12.45 16.60 1.39
C GLU A 93 11.17 15.77 1.25
N ARG A 94 10.92 14.85 2.20
CA ARG A 94 9.70 14.02 2.23
C ARG A 94 8.45 14.89 2.40
N LYS A 95 8.46 15.86 3.31
CA LYS A 95 7.34 16.81 3.49
C LYS A 95 7.10 17.62 2.22
N GLN A 96 8.16 18.14 1.60
CA GLN A 96 8.04 18.90 0.35
C GLN A 96 7.43 18.07 -0.78
N PHE A 97 7.90 16.83 -0.95
CA PHE A 97 7.33 15.88 -1.90
C PHE A 97 5.85 15.61 -1.62
N LEU A 98 5.50 15.24 -0.39
CA LEU A 98 4.12 14.92 0.00
C LEU A 98 3.19 16.10 -0.25
N ASN A 99 3.61 17.32 0.08
CA ASN A 99 2.81 18.53 -0.16
C ASN A 99 2.55 18.76 -1.65
N ARG A 100 3.57 18.60 -2.50
CA ARG A 100 3.42 18.74 -3.97
C ARG A 100 2.55 17.64 -4.56
N PHE A 101 2.77 16.38 -4.15
CA PHE A 101 1.98 15.24 -4.57
C PHE A 101 0.50 15.38 -4.20
N LYS A 102 0.20 15.78 -2.97
CA LYS A 102 -1.19 15.97 -2.51
C LYS A 102 -1.88 17.06 -3.32
N ARG A 103 -1.18 18.18 -3.57
CA ARG A 103 -1.70 19.28 -4.39
C ARG A 103 -2.01 18.81 -5.82
N SER A 104 -1.09 18.12 -6.49
CA SER A 104 -1.31 17.64 -7.86
C SER A 104 -2.43 16.60 -7.94
N ALA A 105 -2.45 15.63 -7.01
CA ALA A 105 -3.46 14.60 -6.95
C ALA A 105 -4.86 15.20 -6.74
N PHE A 106 -4.94 16.21 -5.88
CA PHE A 106 -6.16 16.95 -5.61
C PHE A 106 -6.66 17.72 -6.83
N LEU A 107 -5.82 18.50 -7.50
CA LEU A 107 -6.19 19.24 -8.72
C LEU A 107 -6.64 18.29 -9.84
N ARG A 108 -5.94 17.17 -10.03
CA ARG A 108 -6.30 16.15 -11.03
C ARG A 108 -7.66 15.52 -10.76
N SER A 109 -8.03 15.34 -9.49
CA SER A 109 -9.36 14.84 -9.11
C SER A 109 -10.50 15.79 -9.48
N ILE A 110 -10.20 17.07 -9.61
CA ILE A 110 -11.15 18.10 -10.02
C ILE A 110 -11.25 18.13 -11.55
N GLU A 111 -10.11 18.08 -12.24
CA GLU A 111 -10.02 18.17 -13.71
C GLU A 111 -10.60 16.95 -14.44
N ILE A 112 -10.21 15.73 -14.03
CA ILE A 112 -10.61 14.48 -14.72
C ILE A 112 -12.12 14.30 -14.73
N ASN A 113 -12.80 14.77 -13.69
CA ASN A 113 -14.18 14.39 -13.46
C ASN A 113 -15.21 15.37 -14.04
N GLN A 114 -14.82 16.50 -14.67
CA GLN A 114 -15.76 17.56 -15.08
C GLN A 114 -16.87 17.79 -14.02
N ILE A 115 -16.49 17.73 -12.73
CA ILE A 115 -17.47 17.73 -11.65
C ILE A 115 -18.05 19.13 -11.60
N ASP A 116 -19.24 19.25 -12.15
CA ASP A 116 -20.19 20.18 -11.60
C ASP A 116 -20.41 19.73 -10.14
N LEU A 117 -19.81 20.46 -9.19
CA LEU A 117 -19.97 20.26 -7.75
C LEU A 117 -21.46 20.24 -7.33
N THR A 118 -22.35 20.67 -8.23
CA THR A 118 -23.81 20.65 -8.05
C THR A 118 -24.50 19.36 -8.52
N THR A 119 -23.82 18.49 -9.31
CA THR A 119 -24.41 17.24 -9.87
C THR A 119 -23.84 15.98 -9.21
N ILE A 120 -23.48 16.03 -7.93
CA ILE A 120 -23.12 14.84 -7.15
C ILE A 120 -24.29 14.49 -6.22
N MET A 121 -25.13 13.55 -6.63
CA MET A 121 -25.84 12.75 -5.64
C MET A 121 -24.79 11.88 -4.92
N ASN A 122 -24.37 12.32 -3.71
CA ASN A 122 -23.56 11.61 -2.70
C ASN A 122 -22.08 12.05 -2.53
N PRO A 123 -21.79 13.00 -1.61
CA PRO A 123 -20.44 13.43 -1.21
C PRO A 123 -19.48 12.29 -0.82
N ILE A 124 -20.00 11.16 -0.33
CA ILE A 124 -19.20 9.98 0.03
C ILE A 124 -18.59 9.34 -1.22
N ILE A 125 -19.31 9.31 -2.35
CA ILE A 125 -18.80 8.77 -3.62
C ILE A 125 -17.68 9.67 -4.16
N PHE A 126 -17.84 10.98 -4.06
CA PHE A 126 -16.76 11.94 -4.35
C PHE A 126 -15.54 11.68 -3.47
N PHE A 127 -15.72 11.44 -2.18
CA PHE A 127 -14.61 11.12 -1.29
C PHE A 127 -13.98 9.75 -1.60
N PHE A 128 -14.75 8.72 -1.96
CA PHE A 128 -14.21 7.46 -2.46
C PHE A 128 -13.34 7.65 -3.72
N ASN A 129 -13.74 8.55 -4.62
CA ASN A 129 -12.98 8.85 -5.83
C ASN A 129 -11.71 9.68 -5.53
N LEU A 130 -11.80 10.66 -4.63
CA LEU A 130 -10.64 11.37 -4.07
C LEU A 130 -9.67 10.39 -3.41
N THR A 131 -10.18 9.39 -2.70
CA THR A 131 -9.33 8.40 -2.03
C THR A 131 -8.64 7.47 -3.04
N ASN A 132 -9.23 7.17 -4.19
CA ASN A 132 -8.52 6.41 -5.22
C ASN A 132 -7.40 7.21 -5.90
N LEU A 133 -7.58 8.52 -6.05
CA LEU A 133 -6.57 9.43 -6.60
C LEU A 133 -5.56 9.92 -5.53
N GLY A 134 -5.89 9.82 -4.25
CA GLY A 134 -5.16 10.43 -3.13
C GLY A 134 -4.84 9.54 -1.91
N ILE A 135 -5.18 8.24 -1.89
CA ILE A 135 -4.70 7.33 -0.84
C ILE A 135 -3.22 7.05 -1.09
N SER A 136 -2.40 7.55 -0.14
CA SER A 136 -0.93 7.49 -0.05
C SER A 136 -0.15 7.90 -1.30
N ALA A 137 0.92 8.66 -1.13
CA ALA A 137 1.89 8.84 -2.20
C ALA A 137 2.46 7.49 -2.67
N TYR A 138 2.52 6.48 -1.80
CA TYR A 138 3.04 5.16 -2.13
C TYR A 138 2.31 4.49 -3.30
N PHE A 139 0.98 4.33 -3.22
CA PHE A 139 0.23 3.58 -4.23
C PHE A 139 -0.04 4.35 -5.52
N ASN A 140 0.11 5.68 -5.51
CA ASN A 140 -0.35 6.54 -6.60
C ASN A 140 0.77 7.38 -7.22
N TYR A 141 2.00 7.33 -6.70
CA TYR A 141 3.13 8.07 -7.28
C TYR A 141 3.38 7.67 -8.74
N ILE A 142 3.37 6.37 -9.05
CA ILE A 142 3.62 5.85 -10.41
C ILE A 142 2.64 6.42 -11.44
N ASP A 143 1.35 6.54 -11.11
CA ASP A 143 0.34 7.08 -12.03
C ASP A 143 0.41 8.61 -12.18
N ASN A 144 1.13 9.30 -11.28
CA ASN A 144 1.34 10.75 -11.32
C ASN A 144 2.79 11.13 -11.62
N LYS A 145 3.66 10.14 -11.89
CA LYS A 145 5.11 10.31 -11.95
C LYS A 145 5.54 11.37 -12.96
N LEU A 146 5.02 11.32 -14.19
CA LEU A 146 5.37 12.28 -15.24
C LEU A 146 5.07 13.73 -14.87
N GLN A 147 3.96 13.98 -14.17
CA GLN A 147 3.61 15.32 -13.69
C GLN A 147 4.48 15.72 -12.49
N MET A 148 4.79 14.76 -11.61
CA MET A 148 5.67 14.97 -10.47
C MET A 148 7.10 15.28 -10.87
N GLU A 149 7.66 14.58 -11.86
CA GLU A 149 9.01 14.86 -12.38
C GLU A 149 9.12 16.27 -12.97
N GLN A 150 8.05 16.82 -13.56
CA GLN A 150 8.03 18.20 -14.05
C GLN A 150 7.99 19.24 -12.91
N GLN A 151 7.40 18.86 -11.77
CA GLN A 151 7.20 19.76 -10.64
C GLN A 151 8.31 19.65 -9.59
N LEU A 152 9.10 18.57 -9.58
CA LEU A 152 10.12 18.30 -8.58
C LEU A 152 11.52 18.57 -9.13
N ASP A 153 12.41 19.03 -8.26
CA ASP A 153 13.84 19.09 -8.59
C ASP A 153 14.35 17.68 -8.90
N GLU A 154 15.16 17.51 -9.95
CA GLU A 154 15.77 16.23 -10.31
C GLU A 154 16.49 15.58 -9.13
N THR A 155 17.11 16.38 -8.26
CA THR A 155 17.81 15.88 -7.06
C THR A 155 16.88 15.23 -6.03
N LEU A 156 15.59 15.54 -6.07
CA LEU A 156 14.59 15.01 -5.15
C LEU A 156 14.13 13.61 -5.57
N TRP A 157 13.94 13.36 -6.87
CA TRP A 157 13.37 12.10 -7.37
C TRP A 157 14.39 11.16 -8.01
N LYS A 158 15.51 11.67 -8.54
CA LYS A 158 16.49 10.87 -9.27
C LYS A 158 17.48 10.20 -8.32
N LEU A 159 17.66 8.89 -8.46
CA LEU A 159 18.71 8.15 -7.76
C LEU A 159 19.98 8.12 -8.62
N GLU A 160 21.12 8.54 -8.06
CA GLU A 160 22.38 8.55 -8.82
C GLU A 160 22.85 7.12 -9.16
N LYS A 161 23.44 6.94 -10.35
CA LYS A 161 23.77 5.62 -10.91
C LYS A 161 24.82 4.85 -10.11
N ASP A 162 25.79 5.54 -9.54
CA ASP A 162 26.81 5.00 -8.65
C ASP A 162 26.21 4.42 -7.35
N LYS A 163 25.09 4.99 -6.89
CA LYS A 163 24.33 4.49 -5.74
C LYS A 163 23.61 3.18 -6.07
N VAL A 164 23.08 3.05 -7.28
CA VAL A 164 22.41 1.83 -7.78
C VAL A 164 23.41 0.66 -7.93
N GLU A 165 24.65 0.93 -8.33
CA GLU A 165 25.69 -0.10 -8.46
C GLU A 165 26.00 -0.82 -7.14
N ASN A 166 26.08 -0.06 -6.04
CA ASN A 166 26.27 -0.64 -4.70
C ASN A 166 25.10 -1.51 -4.26
N ILE A 167 23.86 -1.12 -4.60
CA ILE A 167 22.66 -1.92 -4.29
C ILE A 167 22.65 -3.19 -5.15
N ASN A 168 23.07 -3.12 -6.42
CA ASN A 168 23.15 -4.27 -7.31
C ASN A 168 24.10 -5.36 -6.82
N ILE A 169 25.24 -5.00 -6.23
CA ILE A 169 26.19 -5.97 -5.65
C ILE A 169 25.50 -6.74 -4.51
N LEU A 170 24.89 -6.02 -3.57
CA LEU A 170 24.17 -6.63 -2.45
C LEU A 170 22.96 -7.46 -2.91
N TRP A 171 22.32 -7.05 -4.00
CA TRP A 171 21.22 -7.79 -4.62
C TRP A 171 21.65 -9.16 -5.14
N THR A 172 22.83 -9.29 -5.75
CA THR A 172 23.34 -10.60 -6.18
C THR A 172 23.55 -11.52 -4.97
N GLU A 173 24.17 -11.03 -3.91
CA GLU A 173 24.35 -11.78 -2.67
C GLU A 173 23.01 -12.16 -2.01
N TRP A 174 21.99 -11.29 -2.16
CA TRP A 174 20.64 -11.50 -1.64
C TRP A 174 19.97 -12.67 -2.34
N LEU A 175 20.01 -12.69 -3.67
CA LEU A 175 19.45 -13.78 -4.46
C LEU A 175 20.11 -15.12 -4.14
N ASP A 176 21.43 -15.15 -3.98
CA ASP A 176 22.15 -16.36 -3.57
C ASP A 176 21.70 -16.84 -2.17
N SER A 177 21.48 -15.92 -1.25
CA SER A 177 20.99 -16.25 0.10
C SER A 177 19.55 -16.78 0.07
N CYS A 178 18.67 -16.15 -0.72
CA CYS A 178 17.31 -16.61 -0.98
C CYS A 178 17.29 -18.03 -1.57
N TRP A 179 18.18 -18.33 -2.52
CA TRP A 179 18.30 -19.66 -3.12
C TRP A 179 18.69 -20.74 -2.09
N ASN A 180 19.68 -20.42 -1.24
CA ASN A 180 20.12 -21.33 -0.18
C ASN A 180 18.99 -21.61 0.83
N ILE A 181 18.21 -20.60 1.21
CA ILE A 181 17.07 -20.77 2.11
C ILE A 181 15.94 -21.58 1.45
N SER A 182 15.60 -21.24 0.21
CA SER A 182 14.59 -21.96 -0.57
C SER A 182 14.91 -23.46 -0.63
N SER A 183 16.19 -23.80 -0.77
CA SER A 183 16.68 -25.19 -0.76
C SER A 183 16.61 -25.81 0.65
N ALA A 184 17.05 -25.10 1.69
CA ALA A 184 17.03 -25.61 3.07
C ALA A 184 15.61 -25.90 3.60
N TYR A 185 14.62 -25.11 3.17
CA TYR A 185 13.22 -25.25 3.57
C TYR A 185 12.38 -26.07 2.58
N ASN A 186 13.01 -26.66 1.55
CA ASN A 186 12.36 -27.47 0.52
C ASN A 186 11.14 -26.78 -0.14
N PHE A 187 11.25 -25.48 -0.45
CA PHE A 187 10.16 -24.68 -1.02
C PHE A 187 9.46 -25.36 -2.21
N GLU A 188 10.23 -25.95 -3.12
CA GLU A 188 9.70 -26.64 -4.30
C GLU A 188 8.69 -27.74 -3.95
N SER A 189 9.04 -28.59 -2.97
CA SER A 189 8.15 -29.67 -2.50
C SER A 189 6.84 -29.15 -1.88
N LYS A 190 6.86 -27.91 -1.38
CA LYS A 190 5.72 -27.23 -0.76
C LYS A 190 4.97 -26.31 -1.74
N GLY A 191 5.35 -26.28 -3.01
CA GLY A 191 4.77 -25.37 -4.02
C GLY A 191 5.11 -23.89 -3.80
N LEU A 192 6.15 -23.59 -3.03
CA LEU A 192 6.64 -22.25 -2.76
C LEU A 192 7.83 -21.93 -3.66
N ALA A 193 8.08 -20.66 -3.94
CA ALA A 193 9.34 -20.21 -4.50
C ALA A 193 9.57 -18.72 -4.25
N VAL A 194 10.82 -18.31 -4.41
CA VAL A 194 11.17 -16.89 -4.52
C VAL A 194 10.87 -16.42 -5.94
N VAL A 195 10.17 -15.29 -6.07
CA VAL A 195 9.77 -14.71 -7.37
C VAL A 195 11.03 -14.33 -8.16
N ARG A 196 11.08 -14.74 -9.44
CA ARG A 196 12.23 -14.52 -10.31
C ARG A 196 12.26 -13.09 -10.86
N GLU A 197 13.45 -12.53 -11.07
CA GLU A 197 13.64 -11.16 -11.55
C GLU A 197 12.84 -10.84 -12.83
N ASN A 198 12.78 -11.74 -13.80
CA ASN A 198 12.02 -11.51 -15.04
C ASN A 198 10.51 -11.35 -14.77
N THR A 199 9.95 -12.17 -13.88
CA THR A 199 8.56 -12.05 -13.45
C THR A 199 8.33 -10.73 -12.70
N ILE A 200 9.28 -10.31 -11.88
CA ILE A 200 9.21 -9.02 -11.18
C ILE A 200 9.24 -7.87 -12.19
N LYS A 201 10.08 -7.93 -13.23
CA LYS A 201 10.11 -6.93 -14.31
C LYS A 201 8.77 -6.83 -15.03
N ASP A 202 8.17 -7.97 -15.38
CA ASP A 202 6.87 -8.00 -16.05
C ASP A 202 5.76 -7.45 -15.14
N TYR A 203 5.81 -7.76 -13.85
CA TYR A 203 4.90 -7.19 -12.84
C TYR A 203 5.07 -5.67 -12.70
N ILE A 204 6.30 -5.18 -12.55
CA ILE A 204 6.58 -3.74 -12.48
C ILE A 204 6.07 -3.03 -13.73
N LYS A 205 6.28 -3.63 -14.91
CA LYS A 205 5.76 -3.11 -16.18
C LYS A 205 4.24 -3.04 -16.19
N ALA A 206 3.54 -4.06 -15.68
CA ALA A 206 2.09 -4.03 -15.57
C ALA A 206 1.59 -2.93 -14.63
N GLU A 207 2.29 -2.71 -13.51
CA GLU A 207 1.95 -1.69 -12.52
C GLU A 207 2.19 -0.26 -13.04
N GLN A 208 3.30 -0.05 -13.77
CA GLN A 208 3.70 1.23 -14.34
C GLN A 208 2.98 1.61 -15.64
N GLU A 209 2.28 0.67 -16.26
CA GLU A 209 1.51 0.93 -17.47
C GLU A 209 0.38 1.94 -17.20
N GLN A 210 0.40 3.02 -17.99
CA GLN A 210 -0.52 4.17 -17.85
C GLN A 210 -1.84 3.89 -18.57
N ASP A 211 -1.81 3.11 -19.66
CA ASP A 211 -3.02 2.63 -20.29
C ASP A 211 -3.65 1.53 -19.41
N ILE A 212 -4.79 1.86 -18.80
CA ILE A 212 -5.50 0.97 -17.87
C ILE A 212 -5.83 -0.37 -18.54
N GLN A 213 -6.30 -0.38 -19.79
CA GLN A 213 -6.70 -1.61 -20.48
C GLN A 213 -5.49 -2.48 -20.79
N LYS A 214 -4.38 -1.87 -21.20
CA LYS A 214 -3.12 -2.58 -21.43
C LYS A 214 -2.54 -3.14 -20.13
N SER A 215 -2.60 -2.37 -19.04
CA SER A 215 -2.20 -2.82 -17.70
C SER A 215 -2.98 -4.07 -17.28
N ILE A 216 -4.31 -4.08 -17.43
CA ILE A 216 -5.16 -5.24 -17.14
C ILE A 216 -4.77 -6.48 -17.96
N ILE A 217 -4.46 -6.31 -19.25
CA ILE A 217 -4.01 -7.41 -20.10
C ILE A 217 -2.70 -8.01 -19.57
N LEU A 218 -1.74 -7.17 -19.17
CA LEU A 218 -0.47 -7.62 -18.60
C LEU A 218 -0.66 -8.36 -17.27
N PHE A 219 -1.56 -7.88 -16.41
CA PHE A 219 -1.91 -8.57 -15.16
C PHE A 219 -2.54 -9.94 -15.41
N ARG A 220 -3.48 -10.06 -16.35
CA ARG A 220 -4.06 -11.37 -16.73
C ARG A 220 -3.03 -12.33 -17.30
N ASP A 221 -2.08 -11.83 -18.09
CA ASP A 221 -1.01 -12.66 -18.63
C ASP A 221 -0.13 -13.24 -17.52
N LEU A 222 0.26 -12.38 -16.56
CA LEU A 222 1.02 -12.78 -15.38
C LEU A 222 0.25 -13.79 -14.51
N GLU A 223 -1.04 -13.54 -14.28
CA GLU A 223 -1.90 -14.47 -13.56
C GLU A 223 -1.92 -15.85 -14.23
N ARG A 224 -2.12 -15.91 -15.56
CA ARG A 224 -2.26 -17.19 -16.28
C ARG A 224 -0.95 -17.96 -16.40
N ASN A 225 0.15 -17.25 -16.60
CA ASN A 225 1.42 -17.86 -16.99
C ASN A 225 2.40 -18.04 -15.83
N ASN A 226 2.11 -17.47 -14.66
CA ASN A 226 3.05 -17.46 -13.54
C ASN A 226 2.39 -17.82 -12.19
N ASN A 227 2.40 -19.09 -11.84
CA ASN A 227 1.83 -19.56 -10.58
C ASN A 227 2.57 -19.01 -9.33
N LEU A 228 3.81 -18.55 -9.48
CA LEU A 228 4.62 -18.07 -8.35
C LEU A 228 4.26 -16.64 -7.96
N ILE A 229 3.98 -15.76 -8.94
CA ILE A 229 3.54 -14.39 -8.64
C ILE A 229 2.17 -14.38 -7.95
N GLN A 230 1.34 -15.39 -8.19
CA GLN A 230 0.06 -15.58 -7.50
C GLN A 230 0.20 -15.80 -5.98
N LEU A 231 1.38 -16.24 -5.50
CA LEU A 231 1.64 -16.38 -4.06
C LEU A 231 2.10 -15.07 -3.42
N TYR A 232 2.42 -14.06 -4.22
CA TYR A 232 2.86 -12.75 -3.79
C TYR A 232 1.64 -11.83 -3.60
N SER A 233 1.14 -11.70 -2.38
CA SER A 233 -0.11 -10.96 -2.09
C SER A 233 -0.18 -9.57 -2.72
N PRO A 234 0.86 -8.71 -2.70
CA PRO A 234 0.78 -7.39 -3.30
C PRO A 234 0.50 -7.38 -4.82
N PHE A 235 0.80 -8.46 -5.55
CA PHE A 235 0.39 -8.61 -6.94
C PHE A 235 -1.13 -8.48 -7.10
N TRP A 236 -1.88 -9.18 -6.25
CA TRP A 236 -3.35 -9.13 -6.27
C TRP A 236 -3.90 -7.77 -5.91
N LEU A 237 -3.25 -7.04 -5.00
CA LEU A 237 -3.67 -5.67 -4.69
C LEU A 237 -3.44 -4.73 -5.87
N SER A 238 -2.25 -4.75 -6.49
CA SER A 238 -1.97 -3.92 -7.66
C SER A 238 -2.95 -4.22 -8.81
N TYR A 239 -3.29 -5.50 -9.00
CA TYR A 239 -4.28 -5.90 -9.99
C TYR A 239 -5.70 -5.39 -9.63
N ALA A 240 -6.14 -5.59 -8.38
CA ALA A 240 -7.43 -5.07 -7.89
C ALA A 240 -7.55 -3.55 -8.09
N MET A 241 -6.48 -2.81 -7.81
CA MET A 241 -6.43 -1.36 -7.99
C MET A 241 -6.59 -0.93 -9.45
N LYS A 242 -5.94 -1.61 -10.39
CA LYS A 242 -6.12 -1.31 -11.83
C LYS A 242 -7.51 -1.73 -12.32
N ALA A 243 -8.05 -2.86 -11.83
CA ALA A 243 -9.40 -3.31 -12.16
C ALA A 243 -10.46 -2.31 -11.68
N GLU A 244 -10.29 -1.80 -10.46
CA GLU A 244 -11.13 -0.76 -9.89
C GLU A 244 -11.10 0.53 -10.74
N LYS A 245 -9.92 0.97 -11.16
CA LYS A 245 -9.75 2.11 -12.08
C LYS A 245 -10.41 1.87 -13.44
N ALA A 246 -10.47 0.62 -13.90
CA ALA A 246 -11.18 0.22 -15.11
C ALA A 246 -12.71 0.10 -14.93
N GLY A 247 -13.23 0.22 -13.70
CA GLY A 247 -14.64 -0.05 -13.37
C GLY A 247 -15.01 -1.54 -13.35
N ASP A 248 -14.02 -2.44 -13.44
CA ASP A 248 -14.21 -3.90 -13.40
C ASP A 248 -14.32 -4.38 -11.95
N THR A 249 -15.54 -4.28 -11.41
CA THR A 249 -15.84 -4.60 -10.00
C THR A 249 -15.70 -6.11 -9.71
N GLU A 250 -15.97 -6.97 -10.69
CA GLU A 250 -15.87 -8.42 -10.54
C GLU A 250 -14.41 -8.84 -10.35
N THR A 251 -13.53 -8.44 -11.29
CA THR A 251 -12.09 -8.72 -11.19
C THR A 251 -11.49 -8.11 -9.92
N CYS A 252 -11.91 -6.88 -9.55
CA CYS A 252 -11.45 -6.23 -8.33
C CYS A 252 -11.76 -7.08 -7.08
N ASN A 253 -13.00 -7.56 -6.95
CA ASN A 253 -13.41 -8.35 -5.79
C ASN A 253 -12.75 -9.74 -5.75
N GLU A 254 -12.56 -10.38 -6.91
CA GLU A 254 -11.81 -11.63 -6.99
C GLU A 254 -10.36 -11.44 -6.52
N CYS A 255 -9.69 -10.41 -7.03
CA CYS A 255 -8.32 -10.08 -6.65
C CYS A 255 -8.21 -9.75 -5.15
N LEU A 256 -9.14 -8.98 -4.58
CA LEU A 256 -9.16 -8.72 -3.13
C LEU A 256 -9.33 -10.01 -2.32
N THR A 257 -10.17 -10.94 -2.78
CA THR A 257 -10.33 -12.25 -2.14
C THR A 257 -9.00 -13.03 -2.17
N ARG A 258 -8.30 -13.04 -3.31
CA ARG A 258 -6.97 -13.64 -3.44
C ARG A 258 -5.92 -12.96 -2.56
N PHE A 259 -5.98 -11.64 -2.44
CA PHE A 259 -5.11 -10.88 -1.54
C PHE A 259 -5.28 -11.33 -0.08
N PHE A 260 -6.51 -11.31 0.45
CA PHE A 260 -6.75 -11.64 1.85
C PHE A 260 -6.48 -13.11 2.19
N THR A 261 -6.66 -14.03 1.22
CA THR A 261 -6.35 -15.46 1.40
C THR A 261 -4.86 -15.76 1.38
N THR A 262 -4.11 -15.07 0.54
CA THR A 262 -2.66 -15.28 0.40
C THR A 262 -1.87 -14.53 1.48
N ARG A 263 -2.33 -13.37 1.95
CA ARG A 263 -1.56 -12.53 2.89
C ARG A 263 -1.17 -13.28 4.18
N ARG A 264 -0.01 -12.94 4.74
CA ARG A 264 0.42 -13.31 6.10
C ARG A 264 0.79 -12.06 6.91
N ASP A 265 0.74 -12.18 8.24
CA ASP A 265 1.07 -11.09 9.17
C ASP A 265 2.58 -11.00 9.42
N ILE A 266 3.31 -10.62 8.38
CA ILE A 266 4.78 -10.55 8.36
C ILE A 266 5.32 -9.11 8.42
N LEU A 267 4.44 -8.11 8.38
CA LEU A 267 4.78 -6.69 8.51
C LEU A 267 4.22 -6.14 9.83
N THR A 268 5.00 -5.31 10.54
CA THR A 268 4.54 -4.65 11.77
C THR A 268 3.47 -3.60 11.47
N THR A 269 3.79 -2.69 10.57
CA THR A 269 2.85 -1.78 9.90
C THR A 269 2.75 -2.23 8.45
N ASP A 270 1.53 -2.36 7.92
CA ASP A 270 1.28 -2.97 6.60
C ASP A 270 0.38 -2.05 5.75
N PRO A 271 0.94 -0.99 5.16
CA PRO A 271 0.17 -0.05 4.34
C PRO A 271 -0.55 -0.74 3.17
N ILE A 272 0.00 -1.85 2.67
CA ILE A 272 -0.61 -2.71 1.65
C ILE A 272 -1.90 -3.34 2.17
N TYR A 273 -1.90 -3.89 3.38
CA TYR A 273 -3.10 -4.42 4.00
C TYR A 273 -4.13 -3.34 4.30
N SER A 274 -3.68 -2.18 4.80
CA SER A 274 -4.56 -1.04 5.03
C SER A 274 -5.29 -0.63 3.75
N LYS A 275 -4.55 -0.52 2.64
CA LYS A 275 -5.11 -0.20 1.33
C LYS A 275 -6.11 -1.24 0.82
N ALA A 276 -5.79 -2.53 0.96
CA ALA A 276 -6.70 -3.60 0.58
C ALA A 276 -8.01 -3.53 1.37
N CYS A 277 -7.94 -3.27 2.69
CA CYS A 277 -9.11 -3.05 3.54
C CYS A 277 -9.91 -1.82 3.09
N MET A 278 -9.28 -0.71 2.73
CA MET A 278 -9.99 0.48 2.22
C MET A 278 -10.74 0.20 0.90
N LEU A 279 -10.13 -0.54 -0.03
CA LEU A 279 -10.79 -0.96 -1.27
C LEU A 279 -11.96 -1.91 -1.00
N GLN A 280 -11.80 -2.85 -0.06
CA GLN A 280 -12.86 -3.74 0.36
C GLN A 280 -14.02 -2.96 1.01
N ILE A 281 -13.73 -1.99 1.90
CA ILE A 281 -14.74 -1.12 2.50
C ILE A 281 -15.52 -0.37 1.41
N LYS A 282 -14.83 0.17 0.41
CA LYS A 282 -15.48 0.84 -0.73
C LYS A 282 -16.46 -0.10 -1.45
N SER A 283 -16.00 -1.30 -1.82
CA SER A 283 -16.83 -2.30 -2.51
C SER A 283 -18.06 -2.69 -1.68
N LEU A 284 -17.87 -2.98 -0.39
CA LEU A 284 -18.95 -3.34 0.53
C LEU A 284 -19.94 -2.19 0.74
N TYR A 285 -19.45 -0.96 0.88
CA TYR A 285 -20.29 0.22 1.04
C TYR A 285 -21.14 0.51 -0.20
N GLN A 286 -20.62 0.25 -1.40
CA GLN A 286 -21.38 0.39 -2.64
C GLN A 286 -22.55 -0.62 -2.73
N GLN A 287 -22.40 -1.80 -2.13
CA GLN A 287 -23.44 -2.82 -2.08
C GLN A 287 -24.57 -2.44 -1.10
N ASP A 288 -24.22 -1.86 0.06
CA ASP A 288 -25.18 -1.36 1.04
C ASP A 288 -24.81 0.03 1.60
N PRO A 289 -25.13 1.12 0.87
CA PRO A 289 -24.77 2.47 1.29
C PRO A 289 -25.50 2.97 2.54
N GLN A 290 -26.56 2.27 2.96
CA GLN A 290 -27.35 2.61 4.16
C GLN A 290 -26.93 1.79 5.38
N LEU A 291 -26.03 0.81 5.21
CA LEU A 291 -25.52 -0.06 6.27
C LEU A 291 -26.65 -0.74 7.06
N LYS A 292 -27.65 -1.23 6.34
CA LYS A 292 -28.81 -1.96 6.87
C LYS A 292 -28.52 -3.44 7.09
N ASP A 293 -27.64 -4.04 6.29
CA ASP A 293 -27.18 -5.41 6.46
C ASP A 293 -26.12 -5.45 7.58
N ASP A 294 -26.47 -6.11 8.69
CA ASP A 294 -25.58 -6.24 9.84
C ASP A 294 -24.27 -6.97 9.52
N THR A 295 -24.28 -7.90 8.56
CA THR A 295 -23.08 -8.65 8.14
C THR A 295 -22.11 -7.73 7.39
N ILE A 296 -22.62 -6.98 6.42
CA ILE A 296 -21.82 -6.00 5.66
C ILE A 296 -21.29 -4.93 6.62
N ARG A 297 -22.15 -4.44 7.52
CA ARG A 297 -21.78 -3.46 8.53
C ARG A 297 -20.65 -3.95 9.44
N GLN A 298 -20.72 -5.18 9.92
CA GLN A 298 -19.68 -5.78 10.78
C GLN A 298 -18.35 -5.96 10.02
N GLU A 299 -18.39 -6.39 8.76
CA GLU A 299 -17.18 -6.55 7.96
C GLU A 299 -16.53 -5.19 7.64
N ILE A 300 -17.31 -4.16 7.31
CA ILE A 300 -16.82 -2.79 7.16
C ILE A 300 -16.17 -2.31 8.47
N GLU A 301 -16.82 -2.52 9.62
CA GLU A 301 -16.24 -2.11 10.91
C GLU A 301 -14.89 -2.79 11.17
N LYS A 302 -14.82 -4.11 10.94
CA LYS A 302 -13.60 -4.90 11.11
C LYS A 302 -12.50 -4.41 10.19
N SER A 303 -12.77 -4.26 8.89
CA SER A 303 -11.81 -3.76 7.92
C SER A 303 -11.37 -2.32 8.22
N THR A 304 -12.25 -1.47 8.77
CA THR A 304 -11.90 -0.10 9.15
C THR A 304 -10.87 -0.08 10.28
N ARG A 305 -11.08 -0.88 11.34
CA ARG A 305 -10.13 -1.01 12.45
C ARG A 305 -8.78 -1.57 12.02
N ILE A 306 -8.81 -2.54 11.13
CA ILE A 306 -7.60 -3.12 10.56
C ILE A 306 -6.85 -2.10 9.72
N ALA A 307 -7.55 -1.36 8.85
CA ALA A 307 -6.96 -0.32 8.04
C ALA A 307 -6.34 0.78 8.91
N GLU A 308 -7.02 1.22 9.97
CA GLU A 308 -6.50 2.21 10.94
C GLU A 308 -5.19 1.74 11.58
N LYS A 309 -5.12 0.47 12.00
CA LYS A 309 -3.93 -0.10 12.64
C LYS A 309 -2.71 -0.10 11.71
N HIS A 310 -2.93 -0.33 10.42
CA HIS A 310 -1.84 -0.55 9.45
C HIS A 310 -1.63 0.62 8.47
N ILE A 311 -2.39 1.71 8.60
CA ILE A 311 -2.26 2.87 7.71
C ILE A 311 -0.91 3.56 7.89
N GLU A 312 -0.34 4.03 6.79
CA GLU A 312 0.91 4.78 6.81
C GLU A 312 0.77 6.06 7.65
N ASP A 313 1.83 6.44 8.35
CA ASP A 313 1.83 7.67 9.13
C ASP A 313 1.60 8.91 8.27
N THR A 314 2.11 8.95 7.05
CA THR A 314 1.98 10.10 6.14
C THR A 314 0.62 10.19 5.42
N ASP A 315 -0.21 9.14 5.49
CA ASP A 315 -1.49 9.03 4.78
C ASP A 315 -2.65 9.64 5.57
N GLY A 316 -2.66 10.98 5.66
CA GLY A 316 -3.72 11.71 6.36
C GLY A 316 -5.07 11.67 5.66
N LEU A 317 -5.11 11.65 4.33
CA LEU A 317 -6.35 11.46 3.56
C LEU A 317 -6.98 10.09 3.80
N GLY A 318 -6.17 9.03 3.87
CA GLY A 318 -6.65 7.71 4.28
C GLY A 318 -7.19 7.71 5.72
N ARG A 319 -6.64 8.49 6.64
CA ARG A 319 -7.23 8.67 7.99
C ARG A 319 -8.58 9.38 7.95
N ILE A 320 -8.72 10.45 7.15
CA ILE A 320 -10.01 11.14 6.98
C ILE A 320 -11.06 10.19 6.37
N PHE A 321 -10.64 9.32 5.44
CA PHE A 321 -11.49 8.25 4.92
C PHE A 321 -12.01 7.33 6.02
N LEU A 322 -11.14 6.82 6.88
CA LEU A 322 -11.55 5.97 7.99
C LEU A 322 -12.45 6.71 8.98
N ALA A 323 -12.20 8.00 9.23
CA ALA A 323 -13.07 8.83 10.07
C ALA A 323 -14.49 8.95 9.48
N LEU A 324 -14.62 9.10 8.16
CA LEU A 324 -15.91 9.10 7.48
C LEU A 324 -16.65 7.78 7.67
N ILE A 325 -15.97 6.66 7.47
CA ILE A 325 -16.57 5.33 7.67
C ILE A 325 -16.99 5.14 9.13
N TYR A 326 -16.16 5.54 10.10
CA TYR A 326 -16.54 5.53 11.51
C TYR A 326 -17.78 6.39 11.80
N GLN A 327 -17.87 7.59 11.21
CA GLN A 327 -19.07 8.42 11.34
C GLN A 327 -20.32 7.68 10.83
N LYS A 328 -20.24 7.04 9.65
CA LYS A 328 -21.35 6.28 9.06
C LYS A 328 -21.76 5.06 9.89
N LEU A 329 -20.80 4.43 10.55
CA LEU A 329 -21.06 3.34 11.50
C LEU A 329 -21.66 3.81 12.84
N GLY A 330 -21.72 5.13 13.10
CA GLY A 330 -22.15 5.73 14.36
C GLY A 330 -21.04 5.82 15.42
N LYS A 331 -19.79 5.55 15.04
CA LYS A 331 -18.61 5.49 15.90
C LYS A 331 -17.91 6.84 15.99
N ILE A 332 -18.62 7.82 16.57
CA ILE A 332 -18.18 9.22 16.59
C ILE A 332 -16.89 9.42 17.38
N LYS A 333 -16.65 8.63 18.43
CA LYS A 333 -15.42 8.73 19.24
C LYS A 333 -14.19 8.32 18.43
N GLU A 334 -14.31 7.20 17.71
CA GLU A 334 -13.26 6.68 16.82
C GLU A 334 -13.02 7.64 15.65
N ALA A 335 -14.09 8.15 15.02
CA ALA A 335 -13.98 9.16 13.97
C ALA A 335 -13.20 10.41 14.44
N LYS A 336 -13.52 10.90 15.65
CA LYS A 336 -12.82 12.02 16.26
C LYS A 336 -11.34 11.70 16.52
N HIS A 337 -11.05 10.53 17.09
CA HIS A 337 -9.68 10.13 17.42
C HIS A 337 -8.77 10.12 16.19
N VAL A 338 -9.23 9.53 15.08
CA VAL A 338 -8.45 9.43 13.84
C VAL A 338 -8.11 10.82 13.27
N LEU A 339 -9.04 11.77 13.35
CA LEU A 339 -8.81 13.17 12.93
C LEU A 339 -7.83 13.91 13.87
N GLU A 340 -7.94 13.67 15.18
CA GLU A 340 -7.01 14.25 16.17
C GLU A 340 -5.58 13.73 15.98
N VAL A 341 -5.41 12.46 15.57
CA VAL A 341 -4.09 11.89 15.24
C VAL A 341 -3.45 12.63 14.06
N ASN A 342 -4.22 12.92 12.99
CA ASN A 342 -3.72 13.73 11.87
C ASN A 342 -3.22 15.11 12.32
N ILE A 343 -4.03 15.81 13.11
CA ILE A 343 -3.70 17.14 13.64
C ILE A 343 -2.43 17.06 14.51
N ALA A 344 -2.36 16.10 15.43
CA ALA A 344 -1.21 15.92 16.31
C ALA A 344 0.09 15.58 15.56
N LYS A 345 -0.01 14.86 14.43
CA LYS A 345 1.13 14.53 13.57
C LYS A 345 1.49 15.64 12.58
N ASN A 346 0.73 16.74 12.52
CA ASN A 346 0.84 17.80 11.52
C ASN A 346 0.64 17.32 10.07
N ILE A 347 -0.36 16.47 9.86
CA ILE A 347 -0.65 15.84 8.55
C ILE A 347 -2.08 16.19 8.15
N ASP A 348 -2.25 16.78 6.95
CA ASP A 348 -3.55 17.17 6.39
C ASP A 348 -4.41 17.93 7.40
N ILE A 349 -3.80 18.89 8.09
CA ILE A 349 -4.38 19.62 9.23
C ILE A 349 -5.67 20.34 8.80
N ASP A 350 -5.66 21.04 7.67
CA ASP A 350 -6.80 21.85 7.23
C ASP A 350 -8.06 21.00 7.00
N PHE A 351 -7.90 19.87 6.29
CA PHE A 351 -8.98 18.91 6.08
C PHE A 351 -9.43 18.29 7.40
N SER A 352 -8.49 17.93 8.27
CA SER A 352 -8.80 17.27 9.55
C SER A 352 -9.51 18.22 10.52
N LEU A 353 -9.14 19.51 10.56
CA LEU A 353 -9.81 20.55 11.36
C LEU A 353 -11.22 20.83 10.85
N LEU A 354 -11.41 20.94 9.53
CA LEU A 354 -12.74 21.12 8.95
C LEU A 354 -13.65 19.92 9.27
N ALA A 355 -13.15 18.71 9.03
CA ALA A 355 -13.86 17.47 9.34
C ALA A 355 -14.22 17.40 10.83
N LEU A 356 -13.28 17.73 11.73
CA LEU A 356 -13.51 17.73 13.17
C LEU A 356 -14.57 18.75 13.59
N LYS A 357 -14.54 19.96 13.02
CA LYS A 357 -15.56 20.99 13.24
C LYS A 357 -16.94 20.51 12.81
N ASN A 358 -17.04 19.87 11.64
CA ASN A 358 -18.30 19.30 11.14
C ASN A 358 -18.82 18.21 12.08
N LEU A 359 -17.95 17.31 12.54
CA LEU A 359 -18.29 16.25 13.49
C LEU A 359 -18.86 16.82 14.80
N GLN A 360 -18.25 17.88 15.34
CA GLN A 360 -18.71 18.56 16.56
C GLN A 360 -20.08 19.23 16.37
N MET A 361 -20.33 19.78 15.19
CA MET A 361 -21.63 20.37 14.80
C MET A 361 -22.69 19.32 14.43
N ARG A 362 -22.39 18.02 14.56
CA ARG A 362 -23.26 16.90 14.15
C ARG A 362 -23.65 16.94 12.66
N LYS A 363 -22.76 17.46 11.82
CA LYS A 363 -22.89 17.47 10.37
C LYS A 363 -22.10 16.31 9.77
N ASP A 364 -22.39 15.96 8.51
CA ASP A 364 -21.54 15.05 7.74
C ASP A 364 -20.12 15.64 7.65
N LEU A 365 -19.08 14.81 7.81
CA LEU A 365 -17.69 15.26 7.80
C LEU A 365 -17.32 16.04 6.54
N LEU A 366 -17.95 15.72 5.40
CA LEU A 366 -17.61 16.27 4.09
C LEU A 366 -18.32 17.58 3.74
N VAL A 367 -19.14 18.12 4.65
CA VAL A 367 -19.76 19.44 4.45
C VAL A 367 -18.66 20.49 4.26
N ASP A 368 -18.83 21.39 3.29
CA ASP A 368 -17.89 22.49 2.99
C ASP A 368 -16.49 22.05 2.48
N ILE A 369 -16.27 20.78 2.12
CA ILE A 369 -14.97 20.32 1.60
C ILE A 369 -14.61 20.97 0.25
N ASP A 370 -15.63 21.41 -0.49
CA ASP A 370 -15.52 22.18 -1.73
C ASP A 370 -14.83 23.55 -1.50
N LYS A 371 -14.97 24.13 -0.31
CA LYS A 371 -14.29 25.39 0.04
C LYS A 371 -12.79 25.23 0.25
N LEU A 372 -12.34 24.07 0.76
CA LEU A 372 -10.91 23.74 0.77
C LEU A 372 -10.40 23.53 -0.66
N ALA A 373 -11.27 23.04 -1.55
CA ALA A 373 -10.91 22.83 -2.94
C ALA A 373 -10.62 24.12 -3.71
N SER A 374 -11.37 25.18 -3.43
CA SER A 374 -11.14 26.49 -4.05
C SER A 374 -9.85 27.15 -3.53
N VAL A 375 -9.54 27.02 -2.23
CA VAL A 375 -8.31 27.57 -1.65
C VAL A 375 -7.07 26.93 -2.27
N LEU A 376 -7.07 25.61 -2.48
CA LEU A 376 -5.96 24.90 -3.13
C LEU A 376 -5.78 25.27 -4.62
N ARG A 377 -6.84 25.75 -5.30
CA ARG A 377 -6.76 26.26 -6.68
C ARG A 377 -6.20 27.68 -6.78
N GLU A 378 -6.56 28.57 -5.85
CA GLU A 378 -6.12 29.98 -5.90
C GLU A 378 -4.60 30.12 -5.71
N VAL A 379 -4.00 29.26 -4.90
CA VAL A 379 -2.53 29.22 -4.70
C VAL A 379 -1.79 28.77 -5.98
N ASP A 380 -2.46 28.15 -6.96
CA ASP A 380 -1.87 27.72 -8.24
C ASP A 380 -1.70 28.86 -9.25
N TYR A 381 -2.58 29.86 -9.19
CA TYR A 381 -2.40 31.09 -9.97
C TYR A 381 -1.39 32.06 -9.34
N GLY A 382 -1.13 31.95 -8.04
CA GLY A 382 -0.11 32.74 -7.34
C GLY A 382 1.30 32.16 -7.41
N CYS A 383 1.48 30.85 -7.66
CA CYS A 383 2.82 30.25 -7.66
C CYS A 383 3.64 30.53 -8.93
N SER A 384 3.05 31.21 -9.91
CA SER A 384 3.75 31.78 -11.08
C SER A 384 4.13 33.26 -10.90
N GLN A 385 3.71 33.92 -9.82
CA GLN A 385 4.13 35.28 -9.45
C GLN A 385 4.25 35.44 -7.92
N ASP A 386 5.50 35.62 -7.48
CA ASP A 386 5.92 36.28 -6.24
C ASP A 386 6.01 35.46 -4.94
N LEU A 387 7.28 35.15 -4.62
CA LEU A 387 7.86 35.18 -3.29
C LEU A 387 7.68 36.58 -2.67
N SER A 388 6.55 36.83 -2.02
CA SER A 388 6.42 37.70 -0.85
C SER A 388 4.95 37.85 -0.53
N LEU A 389 4.50 37.44 0.66
CA LEU A 389 3.52 38.21 1.43
C LEU A 389 3.51 37.71 2.89
N SER A 390 3.59 38.69 3.78
CA SER A 390 3.84 38.63 5.21
C SER A 390 2.58 38.29 6.03
N VAL A 391 2.82 37.78 7.23
CA VAL A 391 1.88 37.19 8.21
C VAL A 391 0.93 38.21 8.89
N GLU A 392 0.47 39.25 8.21
CA GLU A 392 -0.26 40.35 8.88
C GLU A 392 -1.77 40.47 8.60
N GLU A 393 -2.40 39.53 7.89
CA GLU A 393 -3.84 39.64 7.55
C GLU A 393 -4.76 38.60 8.23
N LEU A 394 -4.48 38.23 9.48
CA LEU A 394 -5.42 37.44 10.31
C LEU A 394 -5.57 38.00 11.75
N THR A 395 -5.89 39.30 11.86
CA THR A 395 -6.50 39.90 13.06
C THR A 395 -7.88 40.45 12.79
#